data_AF-A0AAX3G4D4-F1
#
_entry.id   AF-A0AAX3G4D4-F1
#
_cell.length_a   1.000
_cell.length_b   1.000
_cell.length_c   1.000
_cell.angle_alpha   90.00
_cell.angle_beta   90.00
_cell.angle_gamma   90.00
#
_symmetry.space_group_name_H-M   'P 1'
#
loop_
_entity.id
_entity.type
_entity.pdbx_description
1 polymer ?
#
loop_
_entity_poly.entity_id
_entity_poly.type
_entity_poly.pdbx_seq_one_letter_code
_entity_poly.pdbx_strand_id
1 'polypeptide(L)'
;MRLFRSLTLLLTLVAPSAFADMYQVEMILVRQNAVPAIVSRAAPEDWAAGAQRLGADSQRTPALGGVVEKLTASGDYSVLMHKAWQQALDENPVKIAVSEGREQFGQFPIEGTLTLKLGRFTDVDAQFWVNQIDGNGLVTASERLKQESHTKNGQLNYLDNGHLALLIKITSLSAPAPREAPPEIVD
;
A
#
# COMPACT_ATOMS: atom_id res chain seq x y z
N MET A 1 40.99 -40.45 20.18
CA MET A 1 41.01 -38.97 20.24
C MET A 1 40.67 -38.32 18.87
N ARG A 2 39.49 -38.61 18.28
CA ARG A 2 39.05 -37.96 17.02
C ARG A 2 37.56 -37.60 16.94
N LEU A 3 36.79 -37.84 18.01
CA LEU A 3 35.35 -37.56 18.05
C LEU A 3 34.99 -36.15 18.54
N PHE A 4 35.96 -35.38 19.05
CA PHE A 4 35.73 -34.03 19.57
C PHE A 4 35.95 -32.91 18.55
N ARG A 5 36.35 -33.21 17.30
CA ARG A 5 36.60 -32.19 16.27
C ARG A 5 35.35 -31.79 15.47
N SER A 6 34.27 -32.56 15.58
CA SER A 6 33.02 -32.27 14.85
C SER A 6 32.07 -31.35 15.61
N LEU A 7 32.31 -31.13 16.91
CA LEU A 7 31.36 -30.43 17.79
C LEU A 7 31.52 -28.90 17.73
N THR A 8 32.68 -28.39 17.32
CA THR A 8 32.94 -26.94 17.21
C THR A 8 32.36 -26.29 15.96
N LEU A 9 31.90 -27.07 14.97
CA LEU A 9 31.31 -26.52 13.75
C LEU A 9 29.79 -26.28 13.85
N LEU A 10 29.14 -26.72 14.93
CA LEU A 10 27.68 -26.68 15.06
C LEU A 10 27.16 -25.47 15.87
N LEU A 11 28.01 -24.50 16.23
CA LEU A 11 27.68 -23.44 17.19
C LEU A 11 27.53 -22.03 16.60
N THR A 12 27.45 -21.86 15.27
CA THR A 12 27.54 -20.52 14.64
C THR A 12 26.26 -19.97 14.00
N LEU A 13 25.08 -20.56 14.21
CA LEU A 13 23.85 -20.05 13.59
C LEU A 13 22.70 -19.83 14.58
N VAL A 14 22.96 -19.07 15.65
CA VAL A 14 21.90 -18.34 16.33
C VAL A 14 21.92 -16.92 15.78
N ALA A 15 21.46 -16.76 14.54
CA ALA A 15 21.10 -15.44 14.04
C ALA A 15 19.78 -15.05 14.74
N PRO A 16 19.65 -13.82 15.28
CA PRO A 16 18.35 -13.34 15.74
C PRO A 16 17.41 -13.35 14.53
N SER A 17 16.37 -14.17 14.60
CA SER A 17 15.24 -14.09 13.67
C SER A 17 14.56 -12.74 13.93
N ALA A 18 14.84 -11.76 13.08
CA ALA A 18 13.99 -10.58 12.99
C ALA A 18 12.62 -11.07 12.50
N PHE A 19 11.66 -11.14 13.42
CA PHE A 19 10.29 -11.45 13.06
C PHE A 19 9.68 -10.24 12.37
N ALA A 20 9.09 -10.43 11.20
CA ALA A 20 8.29 -9.40 10.56
C ALA A 20 7.10 -9.08 11.47
N ASP A 21 6.94 -7.79 11.78
CA ASP A 21 5.83 -7.32 12.59
C ASP A 21 4.58 -7.19 11.74
N MET A 22 3.41 -7.38 12.35
CA MET A 22 2.15 -7.28 11.65
C MET A 22 1.65 -5.83 11.64
N TYR A 23 1.31 -5.33 10.47
CA TYR A 23 0.77 -3.98 10.28
C TYR A 23 -0.58 -4.05 9.58
N GLN A 24 -1.48 -3.14 9.94
CA GLN A 24 -2.64 -2.81 9.13
C GLN A 24 -2.25 -1.71 8.15
N VAL A 25 -2.35 -2.01 6.87
CA VAL A 25 -2.22 -1.05 5.79
C VAL A 25 -3.61 -0.71 5.29
N GLU A 26 -3.94 0.57 5.26
CA GLU A 26 -5.19 1.06 4.71
C GLU A 26 -4.92 2.18 3.73
N MET A 27 -5.55 2.10 2.55
CA MET A 27 -5.34 3.03 1.45
C MET A 27 -6.64 3.52 0.84
N ILE A 28 -6.64 4.77 0.39
CA ILE A 28 -7.70 5.37 -0.42
C ILE A 28 -7.04 5.99 -1.66
N LEU A 29 -7.34 5.45 -2.83
CA LEU A 29 -6.97 6.06 -4.10
C LEU A 29 -8.06 7.04 -4.51
N VAL A 30 -7.67 8.28 -4.83
CA VAL A 30 -8.60 9.34 -5.21
C VAL A 30 -8.20 9.99 -6.53
N ARG A 31 -9.20 10.54 -7.21
CA ARG A 31 -9.05 11.46 -8.33
C ARG A 31 -9.38 12.88 -7.87
N GLN A 32 -8.56 13.85 -8.25
CA GLN A 32 -8.83 15.28 -8.05
C GLN A 32 -9.65 15.81 -9.23
N ASN A 33 -10.92 16.13 -9.02
CA ASN A 33 -11.88 16.46 -10.07
C ASN A 33 -11.59 17.80 -10.77
N ALA A 34 -10.92 18.74 -10.07
CA ALA A 34 -10.52 20.03 -10.62
C ALA A 34 -9.27 19.96 -11.52
N VAL A 35 -8.51 18.87 -11.46
CA VAL A 35 -7.32 18.65 -12.28
C VAL A 35 -7.71 17.79 -13.48
N PRO A 36 -7.38 18.15 -14.73
CA PRO A 36 -7.67 17.29 -15.87
C PRO A 36 -6.92 15.95 -15.80
N ALA A 37 -7.57 14.88 -16.25
CA ALA A 37 -6.97 13.57 -16.32
C ALA A 37 -5.78 13.53 -17.29
N ILE A 38 -4.60 13.17 -16.79
CA ILE A 38 -3.44 12.90 -17.62
C ILE A 38 -3.49 11.43 -18.03
N VAL A 39 -4.04 11.18 -19.21
CA VAL A 39 -4.11 9.84 -19.80
C VAL A 39 -2.76 9.50 -20.42
N SER A 40 -2.23 8.34 -20.04
CA SER A 40 -0.94 7.82 -20.49
C SER A 40 -1.12 6.51 -21.26
N ARG A 41 -0.01 5.84 -21.60
CA ARG A 41 -0.04 4.51 -22.21
C ARG A 41 -0.83 3.54 -21.33
N ALA A 42 -1.46 2.57 -21.97
CA ALA A 42 -2.11 1.45 -21.30
C ALA A 42 -1.18 0.82 -20.24
N ALA A 43 -1.77 0.34 -19.16
CA ALA A 43 -1.07 -0.46 -18.17
C ALA A 43 -0.38 -1.67 -18.85
N PRO A 44 0.82 -2.06 -18.41
CA PRO A 44 1.46 -3.28 -18.89
C PRO A 44 0.54 -4.50 -18.65
N GLU A 45 0.56 -5.48 -19.54
CA GLU A 45 -0.20 -6.73 -19.34
C GLU A 45 0.25 -7.45 -18.06
N ASP A 46 1.56 -7.39 -17.76
CA ASP A 46 2.17 -7.93 -16.56
C ASP A 46 2.25 -6.91 -15.41
N TRP A 47 1.28 -5.99 -15.29
CA TRP A 47 1.28 -4.87 -14.33
C TRP A 47 1.69 -5.26 -12.90
N ALA A 48 1.31 -6.45 -12.42
CA ALA A 48 1.64 -6.91 -11.08
C ALA A 48 3.12 -7.30 -10.93
N ALA A 49 3.79 -7.68 -12.01
CA ALA A 49 5.22 -7.99 -12.07
C ALA A 49 5.71 -8.86 -10.88
N GLY A 50 5.00 -9.97 -10.62
CA GLY A 50 5.32 -10.91 -9.54
C GLY A 50 4.97 -10.45 -8.12
N ALA A 51 4.28 -9.32 -7.95
CA ALA A 51 3.87 -8.83 -6.65
C ALA A 51 2.89 -9.80 -5.93
N GLN A 52 3.00 -9.84 -4.61
CA GLN A 52 2.12 -10.61 -3.74
C GLN A 52 0.67 -10.14 -3.90
N ARG A 53 -0.25 -11.07 -4.16
CA ARG A 53 -1.68 -10.78 -4.20
C ARG A 53 -2.26 -10.74 -2.79
N LEU A 54 -3.24 -9.86 -2.56
CA LEU A 54 -3.98 -9.82 -1.31
C LEU A 54 -4.83 -11.08 -1.14
N GLY A 55 -4.46 -11.94 -0.18
CA GLY A 55 -5.26 -13.10 0.20
C GLY A 55 -6.52 -12.68 0.98
N ALA A 56 -7.61 -13.43 0.86
CA ALA A 56 -8.86 -13.13 1.55
C ALA A 56 -8.67 -12.98 3.08
N ASP A 57 -7.86 -13.84 3.68
CA ASP A 57 -7.58 -13.84 5.12
C ASP A 57 -6.81 -12.61 5.61
N SER A 58 -6.13 -11.91 4.70
CA SER A 58 -5.40 -10.67 5.02
C SER A 58 -6.31 -9.44 5.01
N GLN A 59 -7.44 -9.48 4.29
CA GLN A 59 -8.30 -8.30 4.11
C GLN A 59 -8.98 -7.90 5.42
N ARG A 60 -9.08 -6.60 5.65
CA ARG A 60 -9.71 -6.03 6.85
C ARG A 60 -10.80 -5.06 6.45
N THR A 61 -11.76 -4.86 7.35
CA THR A 61 -12.74 -3.79 7.20
C THR A 61 -12.02 -2.44 7.28
N PRO A 62 -12.14 -1.57 6.26
CA PRO A 62 -11.49 -0.27 6.29
C PRO A 62 -12.05 0.64 7.41
N ALA A 63 -11.16 1.34 8.13
CA ALA A 63 -11.50 2.19 9.27
C ALA A 63 -11.58 3.69 8.91
N LEU A 64 -11.12 4.11 7.73
CA LEU A 64 -11.10 5.49 7.26
C LEU A 64 -12.40 5.92 6.55
N GLY A 65 -13.54 5.28 6.86
CA GLY A 65 -14.84 5.60 6.25
C GLY A 65 -15.23 7.08 6.38
N GLY A 66 -15.00 7.69 7.55
CA GLY A 66 -15.24 9.13 7.73
C GLY A 66 -14.35 10.05 6.90
N VAL A 67 -13.18 9.58 6.43
CA VAL A 67 -12.35 10.31 5.45
C VAL A 67 -12.96 10.21 4.06
N VAL A 68 -13.40 9.02 3.66
CA VAL A 68 -14.11 8.78 2.38
C VAL A 68 -15.36 9.63 2.27
N GLU A 69 -16.16 9.69 3.34
CA GLU A 69 -17.36 10.53 3.40
C GLU A 69 -17.04 12.01 3.16
N LYS A 70 -16.01 12.54 3.83
CA LYS A 70 -15.58 13.94 3.65
C LYS A 70 -15.06 14.22 2.25
N LEU A 71 -14.24 13.32 1.68
CA LEU A 71 -13.71 13.44 0.32
C LEU A 71 -14.85 13.45 -0.71
N THR A 72 -15.83 12.58 -0.54
CA THR A 72 -17.00 12.49 -1.42
C THR A 72 -17.90 13.72 -1.26
N ALA A 73 -18.11 14.19 -0.03
CA ALA A 73 -18.97 15.34 0.26
C ALA A 73 -18.40 16.67 -0.25
N SER A 74 -17.08 16.80 -0.40
CA SER A 74 -16.49 18.04 -0.92
C SER A 74 -16.77 18.24 -2.42
N GLY A 75 -16.98 17.15 -3.18
CA GLY A 75 -17.13 17.20 -4.64
C GLY A 75 -15.83 17.46 -5.40
N ASP A 76 -14.75 17.82 -4.71
CA ASP A 76 -13.43 18.05 -5.32
C ASP A 76 -12.71 16.73 -5.62
N TYR A 77 -13.13 15.64 -4.97
CA TYR A 77 -12.51 14.33 -5.12
C TYR A 77 -13.51 13.27 -5.56
N SER A 78 -13.04 12.31 -6.36
CA SER A 78 -13.72 11.03 -6.57
C SER A 78 -12.92 9.93 -5.87
N VAL A 79 -13.55 9.17 -4.98
CA VAL A 79 -12.92 8.00 -4.34
C VAL A 79 -12.99 6.82 -5.31
N LEU A 80 -11.82 6.33 -5.73
CA LEU A 80 -11.71 5.29 -6.75
C LEU A 80 -11.60 3.89 -6.16
N MET A 81 -10.84 3.75 -5.07
CA MET A 81 -10.59 2.47 -4.41
C MET A 81 -10.27 2.71 -2.93
N HIS A 82 -10.89 1.93 -2.04
CA HIS A 82 -10.63 1.96 -0.60
C HIS A 82 -10.40 0.53 -0.11
N LYS A 83 -9.20 0.25 0.39
CA LYS A 83 -8.83 -1.10 0.84
C LYS A 83 -8.05 -1.07 2.14
N ALA A 84 -8.27 -2.07 2.96
CA ALA A 84 -7.49 -2.33 4.16
C ALA A 84 -7.10 -3.81 4.22
N TRP A 85 -5.87 -4.09 4.66
CA TRP A 85 -5.38 -5.45 4.86
C TRP A 85 -4.29 -5.50 5.93
N GLN A 86 -3.96 -6.70 6.36
CA GLN A 86 -2.82 -6.99 7.22
C GLN A 86 -1.61 -7.43 6.39
N GLN A 87 -0.46 -6.84 6.68
CA GLN A 87 0.79 -7.11 6.02
C GLN A 87 1.89 -7.31 7.06
N ALA A 88 2.64 -8.40 6.92
CA ALA A 88 3.90 -8.56 7.62
C ALA A 88 4.93 -7.62 6.97
N LEU A 89 5.51 -6.71 7.75
CA LEU A 89 6.51 -5.74 7.29
C LEU A 89 7.77 -5.85 8.14
N ASP A 90 8.92 -5.76 7.48
CA ASP A 90 10.25 -5.68 8.07
C ASP A 90 11.14 -4.78 7.19
N GLU A 91 12.46 -4.81 7.43
CA GLU A 91 13.42 -4.03 6.64
C GLU A 91 13.58 -4.57 5.20
N ASN A 92 12.97 -5.71 4.84
CA ASN A 92 12.95 -6.21 3.48
C ASN A 92 11.72 -5.65 2.74
N PRO A 93 11.89 -5.11 1.52
CA PRO A 93 10.77 -4.59 0.76
C PRO A 93 9.83 -5.73 0.35
N VAL A 94 8.54 -5.57 0.64
CA VAL A 94 7.47 -6.41 0.09
C VAL A 94 6.71 -5.64 -0.97
N LYS A 95 6.43 -6.27 -2.10
CA LYS A 95 5.65 -5.70 -3.20
C LYS A 95 4.28 -6.38 -3.25
N ILE A 96 3.22 -5.58 -3.11
CA ILE A 96 1.83 -6.04 -3.06
C ILE A 96 1.10 -5.58 -4.33
N ALA A 97 0.32 -6.45 -4.96
CA ALA A 97 -0.59 -6.11 -6.04
C ALA A 97 -2.01 -5.91 -5.50
N VAL A 98 -2.61 -4.80 -5.90
CA VAL A 98 -3.93 -4.35 -5.45
C VAL A 98 -4.77 -3.99 -6.67
N SER A 99 -6.03 -4.42 -6.70
CA SER A 99 -6.96 -4.12 -7.81
C SER A 99 -8.41 -3.96 -7.37
N GLU A 100 -9.19 -3.24 -8.17
CA GLU A 100 -10.61 -2.98 -7.95
C GLU A 100 -11.41 -3.14 -9.25
N GLY A 101 -12.65 -3.62 -9.14
CA GLY A 101 -13.52 -3.91 -10.26
C GLY A 101 -13.36 -5.31 -10.86
N ARG A 102 -14.10 -5.57 -11.94
CA ARG A 102 -14.16 -6.88 -12.59
C ARG A 102 -12.96 -7.08 -13.52
N GLU A 103 -12.21 -8.15 -13.30
CA GLU A 103 -11.08 -8.55 -14.13
C GLU A 103 -11.50 -8.83 -15.58
N GLN A 104 -10.67 -8.42 -16.53
CA GLN A 104 -10.79 -8.67 -17.97
C GLN A 104 -9.40 -8.95 -18.53
N PHE A 105 -9.21 -10.17 -19.04
CA PHE A 105 -7.94 -10.62 -19.63
C PHE A 105 -6.69 -10.38 -18.73
N GLY A 106 -6.82 -10.53 -17.41
CA GLY A 106 -5.71 -10.31 -16.47
C GLY A 106 -5.52 -8.87 -15.99
N GLN A 107 -6.32 -7.93 -16.53
CA GLN A 107 -6.30 -6.50 -16.15
C GLN A 107 -7.59 -6.11 -15.44
N PHE A 108 -7.52 -5.05 -14.65
CA PHE A 108 -8.64 -4.54 -13.85
C PHE A 108 -8.93 -3.08 -14.19
N PRO A 109 -10.17 -2.59 -13.98
CA PRO A 109 -10.48 -1.16 -14.10
C PRO A 109 -9.55 -0.27 -13.27
N ILE A 110 -9.15 -0.73 -12.09
CA ILE A 110 -8.09 -0.10 -11.29
C ILE A 110 -7.14 -1.20 -10.84
N GLU A 111 -5.85 -0.97 -11.05
CA GLU A 111 -4.80 -1.90 -10.66
C GLU A 111 -3.53 -1.16 -10.26
N GLY A 112 -2.69 -1.80 -9.48
CA GLY A 112 -1.42 -1.20 -9.08
C GLY A 112 -0.63 -2.03 -8.11
N THR A 113 0.61 -1.63 -7.92
CA THR A 113 1.53 -2.23 -6.99
C THR A 113 1.95 -1.24 -5.93
N LEU A 114 2.04 -1.72 -4.69
CA LEU A 114 2.54 -0.97 -3.54
C LEU A 114 3.76 -1.73 -3.00
N THR A 115 4.93 -1.11 -3.05
CA THR A 115 6.12 -1.62 -2.38
C THR A 115 6.25 -0.94 -1.02
N LEU A 116 6.36 -1.73 0.04
CA LEU A 116 6.47 -1.27 1.41
C LEU A 116 7.76 -1.80 2.03
N LYS A 117 8.52 -0.94 2.69
CA LYS A 117 9.72 -1.33 3.45
C LYS A 117 9.76 -0.59 4.77
N LEU A 118 9.90 -1.33 5.86
CA LEU A 118 9.96 -0.74 7.19
C LEU A 118 11.34 -0.12 7.46
N GLY A 119 11.33 1.02 8.14
CA GLY A 119 12.50 1.71 8.63
C GLY A 119 12.08 2.69 9.72
N ARG A 120 12.84 3.77 9.91
CA ARG A 120 12.42 4.88 10.80
C ARG A 120 11.10 5.52 10.34
N PHE A 121 10.95 5.62 9.04
CA PHE A 121 9.69 5.87 8.33
C PHE A 121 9.44 4.66 7.45
N THR A 122 8.19 4.40 7.09
CA THR A 122 7.89 3.33 6.14
C THR A 122 8.03 3.89 4.74
N ASP A 123 8.96 3.33 3.96
CA ASP A 123 9.14 3.66 2.56
C ASP A 123 7.97 3.07 1.77
N VAL A 124 7.35 3.90 0.94
CA VAL A 124 6.20 3.55 0.10
C VAL A 124 6.51 3.92 -1.34
N ASP A 125 6.55 2.93 -2.24
CA ASP A 125 6.52 3.13 -3.70
C ASP A 125 5.17 2.65 -4.22
N ALA A 126 4.37 3.60 -4.70
CA ALA A 126 3.02 3.39 -5.19
C ALA A 126 2.97 3.58 -6.71
N GLN A 127 2.49 2.56 -7.42
CA GLN A 127 2.26 2.62 -8.86
C GLN A 127 0.85 2.12 -9.16
N PHE A 128 -0.02 2.98 -9.66
CA PHE A 128 -1.41 2.64 -9.98
C PHE A 128 -1.79 3.09 -11.38
N TRP A 129 -2.70 2.35 -11.98
CA TRP A 129 -3.36 2.63 -13.23
C TRP A 129 -4.87 2.63 -13.03
N VAL A 130 -5.53 3.66 -13.53
CA VAL A 130 -6.98 3.70 -13.70
C VAL A 130 -7.24 3.51 -15.18
N ASN A 131 -7.70 2.32 -15.54
CA ASN A 131 -7.74 1.82 -16.90
C ASN A 131 -9.04 2.25 -17.59
N GLN A 132 -8.90 2.76 -18.82
CA GLN A 132 -9.99 2.91 -19.75
C GLN A 132 -10.10 1.61 -20.55
N ILE A 133 -11.20 0.91 -20.35
CA ILE A 133 -11.48 -0.38 -20.97
C ILE A 133 -12.54 -0.18 -22.06
N ASP A 134 -12.26 -0.65 -23.27
CA ASP A 134 -13.19 -0.56 -24.39
C ASP A 134 -14.33 -1.59 -24.30
N GLY A 135 -15.25 -1.57 -25.27
CA GLY A 135 -16.38 -2.51 -25.31
C GLY A 135 -15.98 -3.98 -25.50
N ASN A 136 -14.75 -4.26 -25.91
CA ASN A 136 -14.21 -5.62 -26.08
C ASN A 136 -13.47 -6.11 -24.84
N GLY A 137 -13.23 -5.22 -23.88
CA GLY A 137 -12.54 -5.51 -22.63
C GLY A 137 -11.04 -5.28 -22.65
N LEU A 138 -10.52 -4.55 -23.66
CA LEU A 138 -9.11 -4.22 -23.78
C LEU A 138 -8.82 -2.87 -23.11
N VAL A 139 -7.69 -2.79 -22.39
CA VAL A 139 -7.19 -1.51 -21.87
C VAL A 139 -6.60 -0.70 -23.02
N THR A 140 -7.24 0.42 -23.35
CA THR A 140 -6.81 1.30 -24.43
C THR A 140 -5.89 2.42 -23.96
N ALA A 141 -6.08 2.86 -22.70
CA ALA A 141 -5.31 3.93 -22.09
C ALA A 141 -5.48 3.91 -20.57
N SER A 142 -4.59 4.60 -19.84
CA SER A 142 -4.63 4.60 -18.37
C SER A 142 -4.22 5.95 -17.80
N GLU A 143 -4.96 6.46 -16.83
CA GLU A 143 -4.41 7.45 -15.90
C GLU A 143 -3.38 6.75 -15.01
N ARG A 144 -2.26 7.40 -14.73
CA ARG A 144 -1.15 6.77 -13.99
C ARG A 144 -0.78 7.57 -12.75
N LEU A 145 -0.70 6.88 -11.62
CA LEU A 145 -0.04 7.35 -10.41
C LEU A 145 1.31 6.65 -10.27
N LYS A 146 2.38 7.41 -10.07
CA LYS A 146 3.68 6.87 -9.64
C LYS A 146 4.27 7.81 -8.60
N GLN A 147 4.36 7.37 -7.35
CA GLN A 147 4.86 8.19 -6.24
C GLN A 147 5.70 7.36 -5.28
N GLU A 148 6.78 7.97 -4.79
CA GLU A 148 7.64 7.44 -3.74
C GLU A 148 7.56 8.37 -2.53
N SER A 149 7.45 7.82 -1.32
CA SER A 149 7.29 8.61 -0.11
C SER A 149 7.82 7.90 1.13
N HIS A 150 8.23 8.69 2.12
CA HIS A 150 8.58 8.22 3.45
C HIS A 150 7.44 8.57 4.41
N THR A 151 6.67 7.56 4.82
CA THR A 151 5.43 7.75 5.56
C THR A 151 5.62 7.58 7.06
N LYS A 152 4.91 8.40 7.84
CA LYS A 152 4.83 8.24 9.30
C LYS A 152 3.80 7.16 9.64
N ASN A 153 4.25 6.15 10.38
CA ASN A 153 3.36 5.11 10.90
C ASN A 153 2.35 5.71 11.89
N GLY A 154 1.14 5.17 11.89
CA GLY A 154 0.01 5.62 12.71
C GLY A 154 -0.69 6.89 12.21
N GLN A 155 -0.17 7.56 11.19
CA GLN A 155 -0.73 8.79 10.62
C GLN A 155 -1.29 8.55 9.20
N LEU A 156 -2.24 9.38 8.79
CA LEU A 156 -2.71 9.42 7.41
C LEU A 156 -1.75 10.26 6.58
N ASN A 157 -1.12 9.65 5.58
CA ASN A 157 -0.16 10.29 4.69
C ASN A 157 -0.81 10.51 3.32
N TYR A 158 -0.54 11.65 2.68
CA TYR A 158 -1.05 12.01 1.35
C TYR A 158 0.10 12.01 0.33
N LEU A 159 -0.03 11.19 -0.71
CA LEU A 159 0.92 11.07 -1.80
C LEU A 159 0.27 11.66 -3.06
N ASP A 160 0.69 12.87 -3.43
CA ASP A 160 0.13 13.61 -4.55
C ASP A 160 0.81 13.24 -5.87
N ASN A 161 0.02 13.00 -6.92
CA ASN A 161 0.50 12.85 -8.30
C ASN A 161 -0.28 13.76 -9.27
N GLY A 162 -0.71 14.93 -8.79
CA GLY A 162 -1.41 15.94 -9.57
C GLY A 162 -2.88 15.60 -9.77
N HIS A 163 -3.21 14.69 -10.68
CA HIS A 163 -4.60 14.31 -10.94
C HIS A 163 -5.08 13.15 -10.06
N LEU A 164 -4.19 12.20 -9.78
CA LEU A 164 -4.44 11.09 -8.86
C LEU A 164 -3.66 11.34 -7.58
N ALA A 165 -4.21 10.89 -6.46
CA ALA A 165 -3.49 10.88 -5.20
C ALA A 165 -3.81 9.64 -4.39
N LEU A 166 -2.89 9.28 -3.50
CA LEU A 166 -3.02 8.14 -2.61
C LEU A 166 -2.98 8.62 -1.16
N LEU A 167 -4.05 8.36 -0.41
CA LEU A 167 -4.02 8.43 1.04
C LEU A 167 -3.65 7.06 1.58
N ILE A 168 -2.69 7.00 2.49
CA ILE A 168 -2.26 5.74 3.10
C ILE A 168 -1.99 5.90 4.59
N LYS A 169 -2.47 4.95 5.39
CA LYS A 169 -2.19 4.82 6.81
C LYS A 169 -1.64 3.43 7.10
N ILE A 170 -0.48 3.39 7.74
CA ILE A 170 0.22 2.15 8.12
C ILE A 170 0.28 2.11 9.64
N THR A 171 -0.46 1.18 10.26
CA THR A 171 -0.61 1.10 11.72
C THR A 171 -0.04 -0.22 12.22
N SER A 172 0.88 -0.19 13.18
CA SER A 172 1.38 -1.43 13.80
C SER A 172 0.24 -2.10 14.58
N LEU A 173 0.12 -3.41 14.44
CA LEU A 173 -0.81 -4.23 15.22
C LEU A 173 -0.13 -4.89 16.43
N SER A 174 1.21 -4.88 16.47
CA SER A 174 2.03 -5.40 17.57
C SER A 174 2.42 -4.32 18.58
N ALA A 175 2.57 -3.06 18.16
CA ALA A 175 3.04 -1.98 19.01
C ALA A 175 1.89 -1.29 19.79
N PRO A 176 2.13 -0.83 21.03
CA PRO A 176 1.16 -0.01 21.77
C PRO A 176 0.72 1.21 20.95
N ALA A 177 -0.55 1.59 21.06
CA ALA A 177 -1.09 2.78 20.38
C ALA A 177 -0.21 4.01 20.67
N PRO A 178 -0.01 4.91 19.68
CA PRO A 178 0.70 6.17 19.91
C PRO A 178 0.09 6.89 21.12
N ARG A 179 0.91 7.28 22.10
CA ARG A 179 0.42 8.13 23.20
C ARG A 179 -0.16 9.40 22.61
N GLU A 180 -1.41 9.72 22.96
CA GLU A 180 -1.96 11.04 22.74
C GLU A 180 -1.02 12.07 23.40
N ALA A 181 -0.70 13.14 22.67
CA ALA A 181 0.08 14.22 23.24
C ALA A 181 -0.66 14.77 24.47
N PRO A 182 0.03 15.06 25.59
CA PRO A 182 -0.60 15.71 26.73
C PRO A 182 -1.34 16.96 26.25
N PRO A 183 -2.56 17.24 26.77
CA PRO A 183 -3.26 18.46 26.41
C PRO A 183 -2.34 19.65 26.67
N GLU A 184 -2.16 20.48 25.64
CA GLU A 184 -1.41 21.72 25.72
C GLU A 184 -2.06 22.58 26.82
N ILE A 185 -1.32 22.79 27.91
CA ILE A 185 -1.75 23.68 28.98
C ILE A 185 -1.65 25.08 28.41
N VAL A 186 -2.79 25.67 28.06
CA VAL A 186 -2.89 27.07 27.68
C VAL A 186 -2.66 27.89 28.95
N ASP A 187 -1.57 28.66 28.97
CA ASP A 187 -1.20 29.60 30.04
C ASP A 187 -2.06 30.88 29.95
#